data_AF-A0A6G2Q6K8-F1
#
_entry.id   AF-A0A6G2Q6K8-F1
#
_cell.length_a   1.000
_cell.length_b   1.000
_cell.length_c   1.000
_cell.angle_alpha   90.00
_cell.angle_beta   90.00
_cell.angle_gamma   90.00
#
_symmetry.space_group_name_H-M   'P 1'
#
loop_
_entity.id
_entity.type
_entity.pdbx_description
1 polymer ?
#
loop_
_entity_poly.entity_id
_entity_poly.type
_entity_poly.pdbx_seq_one_letter_code
_entity_poly.pdbx_strand_id
1 'polypeptide(L)'
;HNGGDGGEGGGAPAGQGLGIVGHFAGIMLRADLVDRTEPGLGDAGPASEIAFVAQQDIERLLGERAEELGVDVRRGVELTGFDADERAVTVQSGQGAVRAGWLVGCDGGRST
;
A
#
# COMPACT_ATOMS: atom_id res chain seq x y z
N HIS A 1 64.12 -16.35 -22.55
CA HIS A 1 63.94 -16.70 -21.13
C HIS A 1 63.00 -15.68 -20.52
N ASN A 2 61.89 -16.15 -19.94
CA ASN A 2 60.81 -15.46 -19.19
C ASN A 2 59.98 -14.42 -20.00
N GLY A 3 58.65 -14.39 -20.01
CA GLY A 3 57.60 -15.07 -19.21
C GLY A 3 56.59 -14.04 -18.68
N GLY A 4 55.27 -14.25 -18.90
CA GLY A 4 54.13 -13.52 -18.29
C GLY A 4 53.44 -12.49 -19.23
N ASP A 5 52.30 -12.80 -19.87
CA ASP A 5 50.90 -12.76 -19.35
C ASP A 5 50.44 -11.30 -19.15
N GLY A 6 49.47 -10.70 -19.87
CA GLY A 6 48.17 -11.19 -20.33
C GLY A 6 47.09 -10.52 -19.46
N GLY A 7 46.15 -9.77 -20.05
CA GLY A 7 44.96 -9.28 -19.32
C GLY A 7 44.39 -7.93 -19.76
N GLU A 8 43.38 -7.99 -20.61
CA GLU A 8 42.55 -6.90 -21.12
C GLU A 8 41.54 -6.35 -20.09
N GLY A 9 41.11 -5.10 -20.31
CA GLY A 9 39.69 -4.75 -20.51
C GLY A 9 38.68 -4.89 -19.36
N GLY A 10 38.17 -3.74 -18.92
CA GLY A 10 36.72 -3.47 -18.88
C GLY A 10 35.92 -3.82 -17.61
N GLY A 11 35.04 -2.88 -17.23
CA GLY A 11 33.86 -3.18 -16.41
C GLY A 11 33.70 -2.31 -15.17
N ALA A 12 32.95 -1.22 -15.29
CA ALA A 12 32.33 -0.57 -14.13
C ALA A 12 31.42 -1.57 -13.40
N PRO A 13 31.38 -1.61 -12.05
CA PRO A 13 30.49 -2.52 -11.36
C PRO A 13 29.03 -2.10 -11.55
N ALA A 14 28.25 -3.07 -12.02
CA ALA A 14 26.83 -2.98 -12.29
C ALA A 14 25.97 -2.88 -11.03
N GLY A 15 24.90 -2.08 -11.12
CA GLY A 15 23.58 -2.31 -10.55
C GLY A 15 23.47 -2.69 -9.07
N GLN A 16 23.43 -1.69 -8.19
CA GLN A 16 22.88 -1.87 -6.85
C GLN A 16 21.36 -2.00 -6.97
N GLY A 17 20.82 -3.14 -6.50
CA GLY A 17 19.43 -3.53 -6.68
C GLY A 17 18.43 -2.49 -6.15
N LEU A 18 17.44 -2.19 -6.98
CA LEU A 18 16.29 -1.34 -6.68
C LEU A 18 15.34 -2.05 -5.72
N GLY A 19 15.67 -2.02 -4.42
CA GLY A 19 14.78 -2.52 -3.39
C GLY A 19 13.55 -1.61 -3.25
N ILE A 20 12.39 -2.11 -3.66
CA ILE A 20 11.09 -1.52 -3.30
C ILE A 20 10.93 -1.66 -1.79
N VAL A 21 10.63 -0.56 -1.10
CA VAL A 21 10.49 -0.53 0.37
C VAL A 21 9.04 -0.66 0.83
N GLY A 22 8.09 -0.58 -0.09
CA GLY A 22 6.68 -0.77 0.19
C GLY A 22 5.81 0.02 -0.76
N HIS A 23 4.56 0.14 -0.40
CA HIS A 23 3.57 0.82 -1.22
C HIS A 23 2.50 1.48 -0.36
N PHE A 24 2.09 2.68 -0.77
CA PHE A 24 0.95 3.38 -0.18
C PHE A 24 -0.07 3.67 -1.28
N ALA A 25 -1.29 3.16 -1.15
CA ALA A 25 -2.45 3.49 -2.00
C ALA A 25 -2.31 3.33 -3.53
N GLY A 26 -1.27 2.69 -4.05
CA GLY A 26 -0.99 2.59 -5.49
C GLY A 26 0.46 2.90 -5.83
N ILE A 27 1.16 3.55 -4.89
CA ILE A 27 2.42 4.26 -5.14
C ILE A 27 3.57 3.44 -4.59
N MET A 28 4.47 3.02 -5.49
CA MET A 28 5.68 2.29 -5.14
C MET A 28 6.69 3.23 -4.46
N LEU A 29 7.03 2.93 -3.21
CA LEU A 29 8.05 3.67 -2.46
C LEU A 29 9.41 3.02 -2.74
N ARG A 30 10.32 3.80 -3.34
CA ARG A 30 11.69 3.36 -3.59
C ARG A 30 12.60 3.74 -2.44
N ALA A 31 13.48 2.82 -2.03
CA ALA A 31 14.43 3.04 -0.94
C ALA A 31 15.30 4.28 -1.12
N ASP A 32 15.70 4.56 -2.36
CA ASP A 32 16.65 5.62 -2.72
C ASP A 32 16.02 7.01 -2.81
N LEU A 33 14.68 7.11 -2.76
CA LEU A 33 13.95 8.37 -2.82
C LEU A 33 13.37 8.80 -1.45
N VAL A 34 13.61 8.01 -0.40
CA VAL A 34 13.19 8.35 0.96
C VAL A 34 14.32 9.11 1.64
N ASP A 35 14.16 10.43 1.77
CA ASP A 35 15.04 11.24 2.60
C ASP A 35 14.75 10.99 4.08
N ARG A 36 15.68 10.29 4.74
CA ARG A 36 15.57 9.92 6.17
C ARG A 36 16.00 11.03 7.12
N THR A 37 16.54 12.12 6.58
CA THR A 37 16.98 13.28 7.35
C THR A 37 15.90 14.36 7.42
N GLU A 38 14.76 14.15 6.74
CA GLU A 38 13.59 15.01 6.80
C GLU A 38 13.07 15.14 8.25
N PRO A 39 13.01 16.36 8.81
CA PRO A 39 12.61 16.59 10.20
C PRO A 39 11.20 16.06 10.53
N GLY A 40 10.30 16.01 9.54
CA GLY A 40 8.96 15.45 9.67
C GLY A 40 8.93 13.92 9.89
N LEU A 41 10.01 13.22 9.59
CA LEU A 41 10.18 11.78 9.83
C LEU A 41 10.97 11.51 11.13
N GLY A 42 11.90 12.40 11.47
CA GLY A 42 12.78 12.28 12.63
C GLY A 42 12.11 12.47 14.00
N ASP A 43 10.98 13.19 14.06
CA ASP A 43 10.23 13.46 15.30
C ASP A 43 9.03 12.49 15.51
N ALA A 44 8.87 11.51 14.61
CA ALA A 44 7.69 10.67 14.52
C ALA A 44 7.70 9.44 15.46
N GLY A 45 8.15 9.57 16.72
CA GLY A 45 8.06 8.47 17.72
C GLY A 45 8.50 7.09 17.19
N PRO A 46 7.93 5.95 17.63
CA PRO A 46 8.31 4.62 17.15
C PRO A 46 8.05 4.37 15.64
N ALA A 47 7.56 5.35 14.89
CA ALA A 47 7.46 5.30 13.43
C ALA A 47 8.77 5.72 12.72
N SER A 48 9.84 6.02 13.45
CA SER A 48 11.18 6.25 12.89
C SER A 48 11.77 5.00 12.19
N GLU A 49 11.22 3.82 12.48
CA GLU A 49 11.58 2.58 11.81
C GLU A 49 10.59 2.29 10.67
N ILE A 50 11.09 2.29 9.43
CA ILE A 50 10.32 1.79 8.30
C ILE A 50 10.20 0.27 8.47
N ALA A 51 9.05 -0.16 9.00
CA ALA A 51 8.72 -1.57 9.15
C ALA A 51 7.96 -2.06 7.91
N PHE A 52 8.48 -3.11 7.29
CA PHE A 52 7.72 -3.88 6.31
C PHE A 52 6.73 -4.75 7.06
N VAL A 53 5.46 -4.39 7.01
CA VAL A 53 4.38 -5.23 7.51
C VAL A 53 3.64 -5.79 6.31
N ALA A 54 3.32 -7.08 6.34
CA ALA A 54 2.51 -7.66 5.28
C ALA A 54 1.14 -6.95 5.27
N GLN A 55 0.68 -6.56 4.09
CA GLN A 55 -0.64 -5.91 3.94
C GLN A 55 -1.75 -6.77 4.57
N GLN A 56 -1.67 -8.09 4.46
CA GLN A 56 -2.59 -9.03 5.09
C GLN A 56 -2.62 -8.92 6.62
N ASP A 57 -1.47 -8.63 7.25
CA ASP A 57 -1.39 -8.48 8.70
C ASP A 57 -2.00 -7.14 9.15
N ILE A 58 -1.78 -6.07 8.37
CA ILE A 58 -2.44 -4.77 8.60
C ILE A 58 -3.96 -4.90 8.43
N GLU A 59 -4.42 -5.51 7.33
CA GLU A 59 -5.85 -5.71 7.05
C GLU A 59 -6.54 -6.59 8.10
N ARG A 60 -5.84 -7.59 8.63
CA ARG A 60 -6.34 -8.41 9.73
C ARG A 60 -6.49 -7.58 11.00
N LEU A 61 -5.43 -6.88 11.42
CA LEU A 61 -5.44 -6.10 12.66
C LEU A 61 -6.48 -4.97 12.62
N LEU A 62 -6.56 -4.24 11.51
CA LEU A 62 -7.56 -3.18 11.33
C LEU A 62 -8.97 -3.77 11.25
N GLY A 63 -9.14 -4.96 10.67
CA GLY A 63 -10.40 -5.69 10.64
C GLY A 63 -10.88 -6.06 12.05
N GLU A 64 -10.02 -6.72 12.83
CA GLU A 64 -10.29 -7.07 14.23
C GLU A 64 -10.67 -5.81 15.04
N ARG A 65 -9.93 -4.72 14.86
CA ARG A 65 -10.23 -3.46 15.54
C ARG A 65 -11.58 -2.86 15.13
N ALA A 66 -11.95 -2.94 13.85
CA ALA A 66 -13.24 -2.45 13.37
C ALA A 66 -14.40 -3.26 13.98
N GLU A 67 -14.24 -4.58 14.08
CA GLU A 67 -15.21 -5.47 14.73
C GLU A 67 -15.36 -5.15 16.22
N GLU A 68 -14.26 -4.91 16.95
CA GLU A 68 -14.30 -4.46 18.36
C GLU A 68 -15.06 -3.14 18.54
N LEU A 69 -15.03 -2.27 17.53
CA LEU A 69 -15.74 -0.99 17.51
C LEU A 69 -17.20 -1.13 17.04
N GLY A 70 -17.64 -2.35 16.71
CA GLY A 70 -19.01 -2.63 16.26
C GLY A 70 -19.28 -2.31 14.79
N VAL A 71 -18.23 -2.18 13.98
CA VAL A 71 -18.37 -1.98 12.52
C VAL A 71 -18.71 -3.31 11.84
N ASP A 72 -19.74 -3.31 10.99
CA ASP A 72 -20.10 -4.46 10.15
C ASP A 72 -19.16 -4.55 8.94
N VAL A 73 -18.21 -5.48 8.98
CA VAL A 73 -17.24 -5.72 7.90
C VAL A 73 -17.67 -6.91 7.06
N ARG A 74 -18.08 -6.66 5.82
CA ARG A 74 -18.50 -7.70 4.86
C ARG A 74 -17.40 -7.99 3.84
N ARG A 75 -16.81 -9.19 3.92
CA ARG A 75 -15.73 -9.63 3.01
C ARG A 75 -16.28 -10.43 1.84
N GLY A 76 -15.60 -10.35 0.70
CA GLY A 76 -16.03 -11.02 -0.54
C GLY A 76 -17.30 -10.42 -1.14
N VAL A 77 -17.64 -9.18 -0.76
CA VAL A 77 -18.80 -8.45 -1.25
C VAL A 77 -18.32 -7.35 -2.16
N GLU A 78 -18.45 -7.58 -3.47
CA GLU A 78 -18.11 -6.60 -4.48
C GLU A 78 -19.25 -5.59 -4.64
N LEU A 79 -18.90 -4.30 -4.60
CA LEU A 79 -19.78 -3.23 -5.03
C LEU A 79 -19.84 -3.25 -6.56
N THR A 80 -21.04 -3.43 -7.11
CA THR A 80 -21.24 -3.52 -8.57
C THR A 80 -21.88 -2.27 -9.16
N GLY A 81 -22.34 -1.37 -8.32
CA GLY A 81 -22.85 -0.06 -8.71
C GLY A 81 -23.49 0.67 -7.53
N PHE A 82 -23.83 1.94 -7.72
CA PHE A 82 -24.59 2.71 -6.74
C PHE A 82 -25.43 3.78 -7.44
N ASP A 83 -26.50 4.21 -6.77
CA ASP A 83 -27.30 5.37 -7.14
C ASP A 83 -27.44 6.28 -5.91
N ALA A 84 -27.35 7.59 -6.11
CA ALA A 84 -27.42 8.56 -5.03
C ALA A 84 -28.50 9.59 -5.31
N ASP A 85 -29.32 9.84 -4.29
CA ASP A 85 -30.32 10.91 -4.28
C ASP A 85 -29.95 11.95 -3.20
N GLU A 86 -30.77 13.01 -3.08
CA GLU A 86 -30.54 14.08 -2.10
C GLU A 86 -30.56 13.61 -0.63
N ARG A 87 -31.00 12.38 -0.35
CA ARG A 87 -31.21 11.84 1.00
C ARG A 87 -30.28 10.68 1.35
N ALA A 88 -29.83 9.89 0.37
CA ALA A 88 -29.04 8.69 0.61
C ALA A 88 -28.31 8.17 -0.64
N VAL A 89 -27.38 7.25 -0.41
CA VAL A 89 -26.77 6.39 -1.41
C VAL A 89 -27.33 4.97 -1.27
N THR A 90 -27.70 4.36 -2.40
CA THR A 90 -28.05 2.95 -2.50
C THR A 90 -26.95 2.20 -3.25
N VAL A 91 -26.24 1.35 -2.53
CA VAL A 91 -25.16 0.50 -3.05
C VAL A 91 -25.72 -0.84 -3.50
N GLN A 92 -25.30 -1.31 -4.67
CA GLN A 92 -25.62 -2.64 -5.21
C GLN A 92 -24.44 -3.59 -5.03
N SER A 93 -24.74 -4.83 -4.66
CA SER A 93 -23.75 -5.89 -4.51
C SER A 93 -24.36 -7.25 -4.85
N GLY A 94 -23.50 -8.27 -4.97
CA GLY A 94 -23.95 -9.67 -5.10
C GLY A 94 -24.77 -10.20 -3.91
N GLN A 95 -24.80 -9.48 -2.79
CA GLN A 95 -25.58 -9.82 -1.59
C GLN A 95 -26.85 -8.97 -1.43
N GLY A 96 -27.17 -8.14 -2.42
CA GLY A 96 -28.32 -7.24 -2.41
C GLY A 96 -27.94 -5.77 -2.18
N ALA A 97 -28.98 -4.95 -2.02
CA ALA A 97 -28.85 -3.50 -1.92
C ALA A 97 -28.68 -3.03 -0.47
N VAL A 98 -27.79 -2.05 -0.25
CA VAL A 98 -27.58 -1.39 1.05
C VAL A 98 -27.84 0.10 0.88
N ARG A 99 -28.70 0.69 1.73
CA ARG A 99 -28.96 2.13 1.75
C ARG A 99 -28.24 2.78 2.93
N ALA A 100 -27.49 3.84 2.67
CA ALA A 100 -26.72 4.59 3.66
C ALA A 100 -26.77 6.09 3.38
N GLY A 101 -26.44 6.94 4.38
CA GLY A 101 -26.37 8.40 4.16
C GLY A 101 -25.19 8.83 3.29
N TRP A 102 -24.12 8.04 3.28
CA TRP A 102 -22.87 8.36 2.59
C TRP A 102 -22.19 7.08 2.08
N LEU A 103 -21.39 7.23 1.03
CA LEU A 103 -20.50 6.20 0.48
C LEU A 103 -19.10 6.79 0.38
N VAL A 104 -18.09 6.03 0.81
CA VAL A 104 -16.68 6.42 0.74
C VAL A 104 -15.92 5.33 -0.02
N GLY A 105 -15.27 5.69 -1.13
CA GLY A 105 -14.43 4.79 -1.91
C GLY A 105 -13.05 4.63 -1.27
N CYS A 106 -12.75 3.43 -0.77
CA CYS A 106 -11.44 3.05 -0.23
C CYS A 106 -10.80 1.88 -1.01
N ASP A 107 -11.20 1.71 -2.27
CA ASP A 107 -10.90 0.58 -3.16
C ASP A 107 -9.61 0.77 -4.00
N GLY A 108 -8.89 1.86 -3.78
CA GLY A 108 -7.56 2.12 -4.36
C GLY A 108 -7.59 2.84 -5.72
N GLY A 109 -6.41 3.02 -6.34
CA GLY A 109 -6.21 3.88 -7.51
C GLY A 109 -6.86 3.42 -8.83
N ARG A 110 -7.64 2.33 -8.83
CA ARG A 110 -8.46 1.88 -9.97
C ARG A 110 -9.94 1.85 -9.59
N SER A 111 -10.37 2.87 -8.86
CA SER A 111 -11.76 2.98 -8.43
C SER A 111 -12.71 3.02 -9.63
N THR A 112 -13.77 2.23 -9.56
CA THR A 112 -14.86 2.12 -10.56
C THR A 112 -16.00 3.05 -10.24
#